data_AF-A0A1G7W6A6-F1
#
_entry.id   AF-A0A1G7W6A6-F1
#
_cell.length_a   1.000
_cell.length_b   1.000
_cell.length_c   1.000
_cell.angle_alpha   90.00
_cell.angle_beta   90.00
_cell.angle_gamma   90.00
#
_symmetry.space_group_name_H-M   'P 1'
#
loop_
_entity.id
_entity.type
_entity.pdbx_description
1 polymer ?
#
loop_
_entity_poly.entity_id
_entity_poly.type
_entity_poly.pdbx_seq_one_letter_code
_entity_poly.pdbx_strand_id
1 'polypeptide(L)'
;MTSENVAEPEAVEPSKRVPEKAVDDQLIDELVGRAQAEGLQLTGEGGLLQQLTKRLLESALDGEITDHLGYDKHDPAGKNGGNSRNGKRSKTVLTDVGPVEITVPRDRD
;
A
#
# COMPACT_ATOMS: atom_id res chain seq x y z
N MET A 1 -10.76 56.67 -24.41
CA MET A 1 -11.09 55.77 -23.27
C MET A 1 -10.62 54.38 -23.67
N THR A 2 -9.36 54.07 -23.40
CA THR A 2 -8.77 52.74 -23.59
C THR A 2 -8.64 52.14 -22.20
N SER A 3 -9.47 51.13 -21.90
CA SER A 3 -9.37 50.38 -20.66
C SER A 3 -8.26 49.34 -20.81
N GLU A 4 -7.15 49.53 -20.10
CA GLU A 4 -6.15 48.49 -19.87
C GLU A 4 -6.74 47.42 -18.96
N ASN A 5 -6.76 46.17 -19.43
CA ASN A 5 -7.10 45.02 -18.62
C ASN A 5 -5.79 44.49 -18.01
N VAL A 6 -5.52 44.86 -16.76
CA VAL A 6 -4.39 44.32 -15.99
C VAL A 6 -4.78 42.93 -15.49
N ALA A 7 -4.16 41.91 -16.07
CA ALA A 7 -4.24 40.55 -15.54
C ALA A 7 -3.36 40.45 -14.28
N GLU A 8 -3.98 40.23 -13.13
CA GLU A 8 -3.29 39.84 -11.91
C GLU A 8 -2.72 38.42 -12.08
N PRO A 9 -1.47 38.15 -11.64
CA PRO A 9 -0.93 36.81 -11.68
C PRO A 9 -1.57 35.98 -10.56
N GLU A 10 -2.32 34.93 -10.92
CA GLU A 10 -2.76 33.91 -9.97
C GLU A 10 -1.54 33.33 -9.25
N ALA A 11 -1.52 33.51 -7.92
CA ALA A 11 -0.51 32.94 -7.05
C ALA A 11 -0.59 31.42 -7.13
N VAL A 12 0.41 30.80 -7.75
CA VAL A 12 0.58 29.35 -7.80
C VAL A 12 0.96 28.89 -6.40
N GLU A 13 -0.01 28.31 -5.67
CA GLU A 13 0.22 27.60 -4.41
C GLU A 13 1.40 26.62 -4.55
N PRO A 14 2.39 26.63 -3.63
CA PRO A 14 3.54 25.77 -3.75
C PRO A 14 3.11 24.30 -3.65
N SER A 15 3.28 23.57 -4.76
CA SER A 15 3.12 22.12 -4.83
C SER A 15 3.91 21.47 -3.69
N LYS A 16 3.21 20.76 -2.79
CA LYS A 16 3.83 20.03 -1.68
C LYS A 16 4.96 19.15 -2.25
N ARG A 17 6.21 19.47 -1.88
CA ARG A 17 7.39 18.68 -2.23
C ARG A 17 7.15 17.23 -1.80
N VAL A 18 6.97 16.34 -2.76
CA VAL A 18 7.12 14.91 -2.54
C VAL A 18 8.59 14.70 -2.15
N PRO A 19 8.90 13.95 -1.06
CA PRO A 19 10.29 13.69 -0.69
C PRO A 19 11.03 13.08 -1.88
N GLU A 20 12.24 13.59 -2.17
CA GLU A 20 13.00 13.23 -3.38
C GLU A 20 13.26 11.72 -3.50
N LYS A 21 13.23 10.97 -2.38
CA LYS A 21 13.23 9.50 -2.35
C LYS A 21 12.34 8.97 -1.23
N ALA A 22 11.25 8.29 -1.59
CA ALA A 22 10.37 7.60 -0.64
C ALA A 22 10.93 6.25 -0.15
N VAL A 23 11.88 5.67 -0.90
CA VAL A 23 12.54 4.39 -0.60
C VAL A 23 14.04 4.56 -0.83
N ASP A 24 14.85 3.93 0.02
CA ASP A 24 16.31 3.96 -0.06
C ASP A 24 16.84 3.17 -1.26
N ASP A 25 17.82 3.72 -1.99
CA ASP A 25 18.40 3.08 -3.19
C ASP A 25 19.06 1.74 -2.86
N GLN A 26 19.73 1.61 -1.71
CA GLN A 26 20.40 0.37 -1.33
C GLN A 26 19.39 -0.75 -1.09
N LEU A 27 18.23 -0.42 -0.51
CA LEU A 27 17.13 -1.37 -0.36
C LEU A 27 16.55 -1.80 -1.71
N ILE A 28 16.46 -0.89 -2.69
CA ILE A 28 16.00 -1.22 -4.04
C ILE A 28 16.99 -2.19 -4.71
N ASP A 29 18.29 -1.90 -4.64
CA ASP A 29 19.34 -2.74 -5.19
C ASP A 29 19.34 -4.14 -4.55
N GLU A 30 19.15 -4.21 -3.23
CA GLU A 30 19.04 -5.48 -2.50
C GLU A 30 17.82 -6.31 -2.96
N LEU A 31 16.65 -5.68 -3.11
CA LEU A 31 15.44 -6.36 -3.57
C LEU A 31 15.58 -6.87 -4.99
N VAL A 32 16.11 -6.05 -5.90
CA VAL A 32 16.34 -6.44 -7.30
C VAL A 32 17.38 -7.55 -7.38
N GLY A 33 18.49 -7.45 -6.63
CA GLY A 33 19.54 -8.47 -6.60
C GLY A 33 19.02 -9.83 -6.11
N ARG A 34 18.18 -9.85 -5.06
CA ARG A 34 17.53 -11.08 -4.59
C ARG A 34 16.58 -11.66 -5.62
N ALA A 35 15.71 -10.84 -6.21
CA ALA A 35 14.78 -11.29 -7.23
C ALA A 35 15.52 -11.93 -8.42
N GLN A 36 16.60 -11.30 -8.89
CA GLN A 36 17.43 -11.86 -9.96
C GLN A 36 18.09 -13.18 -9.56
N ALA A 37 18.61 -13.29 -8.34
CA ALA A 37 19.21 -14.52 -7.83
C ALA A 37 18.20 -15.69 -7.74
N GLU A 38 16.94 -15.37 -7.47
CA GLU A 38 15.82 -16.33 -7.42
C GLU A 38 15.17 -16.56 -8.80
N GLY A 39 15.64 -15.88 -9.85
CA GLY A 39 15.09 -15.98 -11.20
C GLY A 39 13.71 -15.32 -11.36
N LEU A 40 13.31 -14.46 -10.42
CA LEU A 40 12.09 -13.67 -10.51
C LEU A 40 12.23 -12.58 -11.58
N GLN A 41 11.17 -12.42 -12.37
CA GLN A 41 11.01 -11.26 -13.23
C GLN A 41 10.71 -10.02 -12.38
N LEU A 42 11.16 -8.84 -12.84
CA LEU A 42 10.83 -7.58 -12.17
C LEU A 42 9.31 -7.30 -12.25
N THR A 43 8.73 -7.53 -13.42
CA THR A 43 7.32 -7.30 -13.75
C THR A 43 6.65 -8.59 -14.23
N GLY A 44 5.32 -8.55 -14.38
CA GLY A 44 4.54 -9.70 -14.84
C GLY A 44 4.06 -10.60 -13.71
N GLU A 45 3.34 -11.66 -14.08
CA GLU A 45 2.71 -12.58 -13.12
C GLU A 45 3.75 -13.21 -12.19
N GLY A 46 3.55 -13.04 -10.87
CA GLY A 46 4.47 -13.55 -9.86
C GLY A 46 5.80 -12.79 -9.78
N GLY A 47 5.99 -11.70 -10.54
CA GLY A 47 7.18 -10.86 -10.50
C GLY A 47 7.30 -10.04 -9.22
N LEU A 48 8.49 -9.46 -9.00
CA LEU A 48 8.83 -8.69 -7.79
C LEU A 48 7.81 -7.59 -7.48
N LEU A 49 7.41 -6.78 -8.47
CA LEU A 49 6.48 -5.68 -8.25
C LEU A 49 5.09 -6.16 -7.83
N GLN A 50 4.60 -7.28 -8.37
CA GLN A 50 3.32 -7.86 -7.93
C GLN A 50 3.40 -8.36 -6.49
N GLN A 51 4.50 -9.02 -6.11
CA GLN A 51 4.70 -9.49 -4.75
C GLN A 51 4.81 -8.34 -3.74
N LEU A 52 5.51 -7.26 -4.12
CA LEU A 52 5.61 -6.07 -3.29
C LEU A 52 4.24 -5.40 -3.12
N THR A 53 3.49 -5.25 -4.22
CA THR A 53 2.13 -4.69 -4.20
C THR A 53 1.21 -5.54 -3.32
N LYS A 54 1.25 -6.87 -3.47
CA LYS A 54 0.53 -7.81 -2.60
C LYS A 54 0.87 -7.56 -1.13
N ARG A 55 2.15 -7.54 -0.79
CA ARG A 55 2.60 -7.43 0.60
C ARG A 55 2.19 -6.09 1.22
N LEU A 56 2.25 -5.00 0.46
CA LEU A 56 1.81 -3.67 0.90
C LEU A 56 0.31 -3.63 1.16
N LEU A 57 -0.50 -4.14 0.21
CA LEU A 57 -1.95 -4.21 0.37
C LEU A 57 -2.35 -5.06 1.58
N GLU A 58 -1.77 -6.27 1.71
CA GLU A 58 -2.03 -7.14 2.86
C GLU A 58 -1.60 -6.50 4.18
N SER A 59 -0.49 -5.74 4.20
CA SER A 59 -0.05 -5.02 5.40
C SER A 59 -1.01 -3.93 5.81
N ALA A 60 -1.48 -3.14 4.83
CA ALA A 60 -2.41 -2.06 5.07
C ALA A 60 -3.73 -2.62 5.64
N LEU A 61 -4.24 -3.70 5.05
CA LEU A 61 -5.45 -4.36 5.52
C LEU A 61 -5.29 -5.00 6.91
N ASP A 62 -4.14 -5.63 7.20
CA ASP A 62 -3.87 -6.19 8.52
C ASP A 62 -3.79 -5.09 9.60
N GLY A 63 -3.32 -3.89 9.24
CA GLY A 63 -3.34 -2.69 10.10
C GLY A 63 -4.75 -2.13 10.28
N GLU A 64 -5.53 -2.00 9.21
CA GLU A 64 -6.91 -1.51 9.26
C GLU A 64 -7.78 -2.37 10.20
N ILE A 65 -7.64 -3.70 10.17
CA ILE A 65 -8.37 -4.56 11.10
C ILE A 65 -7.84 -4.47 12.54
N THR A 66 -6.55 -4.14 12.75
CA THR A 66 -6.04 -3.80 14.09
C THR A 66 -6.76 -2.58 14.63
N ASP A 67 -6.82 -1.52 13.82
CA ASP A 67 -7.46 -0.26 14.21
C ASP A 67 -8.97 -0.42 14.42
N HIS A 68 -9.65 -1.15 13.53
CA HIS A 68 -11.09 -1.44 13.62
C HIS A 68 -11.46 -2.24 14.86
N LEU A 69 -10.66 -3.25 15.23
CA LEU A 69 -10.91 -4.05 16.43
C LEU A 69 -10.37 -3.41 17.71
N GLY A 70 -9.44 -2.45 17.58
CA GLY A 70 -8.76 -1.79 18.70
C GLY A 70 -7.71 -2.64 19.39
N TYR A 71 -7.26 -3.74 18.78
CA TYR A 71 -6.23 -4.62 19.32
C TYR A 71 -5.49 -5.43 18.26
N ASP A 72 -4.25 -5.78 18.57
CA ASP A 72 -3.39 -6.54 17.68
C ASP A 72 -3.72 -8.03 17.64
N LYS A 73 -3.23 -8.70 16.59
CA LYS A 73 -3.41 -10.14 16.47
C LYS A 73 -2.82 -10.86 17.69
N HIS A 74 -3.64 -11.67 18.35
CA HIS A 74 -3.32 -12.42 19.58
C HIS A 74 -3.16 -11.58 20.86
N ASP A 75 -3.50 -10.29 20.82
CA ASP A 75 -3.51 -9.45 22.02
C ASP A 75 -4.55 -9.96 23.05
N PRO A 76 -4.19 -10.14 24.34
CA PRO A 76 -5.14 -10.43 25.41
C PRO A 76 -6.34 -9.47 25.49
N ALA A 77 -6.19 -8.21 25.05
CA ALA A 77 -7.27 -7.22 25.00
C ALA A 77 -8.44 -7.68 24.12
N GLY A 78 -8.20 -8.55 23.14
CA GLY A 78 -9.24 -9.15 22.29
C GLY A 78 -9.99 -10.32 22.92
N LYS A 79 -9.60 -10.80 24.11
CA LYS A 79 -10.28 -11.92 24.78
C LYS A 79 -11.61 -11.45 25.36
N ASN A 80 -12.65 -12.28 25.19
CA ASN A 80 -14.01 -12.00 25.65
C ASN A 80 -14.63 -10.71 25.08
N GLY A 81 -14.07 -10.15 23.99
CA GLY A 81 -14.68 -9.07 23.22
C GLY A 81 -15.83 -9.58 22.36
N GLY A 82 -16.74 -8.67 21.94
CA GLY A 82 -17.86 -9.01 21.06
C GLY A 82 -17.38 -9.48 19.69
N ASN A 83 -16.61 -8.61 19.00
CA ASN A 83 -16.07 -8.89 17.68
C ASN A 83 -14.60 -9.35 17.74
N SER A 84 -14.24 -10.25 16.83
CA SER A 84 -12.91 -10.85 16.78
C SER A 84 -12.45 -11.21 15.38
N ARG A 85 -11.13 -11.19 15.15
CA ARG A 85 -10.54 -11.69 13.90
C ARG A 85 -11.00 -13.12 13.61
N ASN A 86 -11.58 -13.34 12.44
CA ASN A 86 -12.17 -14.60 12.01
C ASN A 86 -11.55 -15.11 10.70
N GLY A 87 -10.23 -15.32 10.75
CA GLY A 87 -9.46 -15.85 9.63
C GLY A 87 -9.22 -14.83 8.50
N LYS A 88 -8.99 -15.35 7.30
CA LYS A 88 -8.68 -14.55 6.12
C LYS A 88 -9.36 -15.13 4.86
N ARG A 89 -9.43 -14.35 3.79
CA ARG A 89 -9.94 -14.78 2.47
C ARG A 89 -9.00 -14.40 1.34
N SER A 90 -9.04 -15.16 0.25
CA SER A 90 -8.46 -14.70 -1.02
C SER A 90 -9.37 -13.68 -1.70
N LYS A 91 -8.76 -12.70 -2.36
CA LYS A 91 -9.38 -11.79 -3.32
C LYS A 91 -8.34 -11.38 -4.37
N THR A 92 -8.71 -11.38 -5.64
CA THR A 92 -7.88 -10.81 -6.71
C THR A 92 -8.23 -9.34 -6.89
N VAL A 93 -7.24 -8.46 -6.80
CA VAL A 93 -7.35 -7.03 -7.02
C VAL A 93 -6.69 -6.70 -8.36
N LEU A 94 -7.37 -5.92 -9.19
CA LEU A 94 -6.80 -5.43 -10.44
C LEU A 94 -5.95 -4.19 -10.12
N THR A 95 -4.68 -4.24 -10.48
CA THR A 95 -3.71 -3.16 -10.26
C THR A 95 -2.97 -2.84 -11.55
N ASP A 96 -2.23 -1.74 -11.57
CA ASP A 96 -1.45 -1.32 -12.74
C ASP A 96 -0.31 -2.31 -13.09
N VAL A 97 0.13 -3.12 -12.11
CA VAL A 97 1.12 -4.19 -12.31
C VAL A 97 0.47 -5.54 -12.69
N GLY A 98 -0.84 -5.54 -12.93
CA GLY A 98 -1.65 -6.71 -13.26
C GLY A 98 -2.55 -7.18 -12.12
N PRO A 99 -3.26 -8.31 -12.30
CA PRO A 99 -4.06 -8.92 -11.24
C PRO A 99 -3.18 -9.43 -10.11
N VAL A 100 -3.52 -9.10 -8.86
CA VAL A 100 -2.79 -9.52 -7.67
C VAL A 100 -3.75 -10.25 -6.72
N GLU A 101 -3.50 -11.52 -6.43
CA GLU A 101 -4.23 -12.25 -5.40
C GLU A 101 -3.69 -11.90 -4.01
N ILE A 102 -4.56 -11.33 -3.17
CA ILE A 102 -4.27 -10.91 -1.80
C ILE A 102 -5.10 -11.69 -0.78
N THR A 103 -4.57 -11.74 0.44
CA THR A 103 -5.17 -12.38 1.61
C THR A 103 -5.78 -11.32 2.52
N VAL A 104 -7.09 -11.13 2.44
CA VAL A 104 -7.82 -10.10 3.17
C VAL A 104 -8.23 -10.63 4.55
N PRO A 105 -7.86 -9.96 5.66
CA PRO A 105 -8.32 -10.33 6.99
C PRO A 105 -9.82 -10.06 7.13
N ARG A 106 -10.48 -10.80 8.02
CA ARG A 106 -11.88 -10.57 8.39
C ARG A 106 -12.05 -10.62 9.88
N ASP A 107 -13.04 -9.90 10.35
CA ASP A 107 -13.64 -10.02 11.66
C ASP A 107 -14.87 -10.94 11.60
N ARG A 108 -15.53 -11.13 12.75
CA ARG A 108 -16.63 -12.10 12.88
C ARG A 108 -17.98 -11.49 12.56
N ASP A 109 -18.17 -10.23 12.93
CA ASP A 109 -19.45 -9.52 12.85
C ASP A 109 -19.60 -8.69 11.57
#